data_AF-A0A2N1J9P1-F1
#
_entry.id   AF-A0A2N1J9P1-F1
#
_cell.length_a   1.000
_cell.length_b   1.000
_cell.length_c   1.000
_cell.angle_alpha   90.00
_cell.angle_beta   90.00
_cell.angle_gamma   90.00
#
_symmetry.space_group_name_H-M   'P 1'
#
loop_
_entity.id
_entity.type
_entity.pdbx_description
1 polymer ?
#
loop_
_entity_poly.entity_id
_entity_poly.type
_entity_poly.pdbx_seq_one_letter_code
_entity_poly.pdbx_strand_id
1 'polypeptide(L)'
;MSIPASEREAMNSFFKAGQYAVVGASTNRSKYGNKVLRWYQDHHLSVTPVHPHETRIEGEAAVKELADVMDMAANPAEAQVSVSIITPPAISLEVLRSYVSDLRILAFWLQPGAADGPVVQWLRSQPKSVQDRP
;
A
#
# COMPACT_ATOMS: atom_id res chain seq x y z
N MET A 1 18.15 -10.30 15.93
CA MET A 1 17.02 -11.17 15.53
C MET A 1 17.06 -11.29 14.02
N SER A 2 17.01 -12.51 13.46
CA SER A 2 16.99 -12.72 12.01
C SER A 2 15.56 -12.58 11.48
N ILE A 3 15.35 -11.79 10.44
CA ILE A 3 14.07 -11.71 9.71
C ILE A 3 13.76 -13.10 9.12
N PRO A 4 12.58 -13.69 9.38
CA PRO A 4 12.12 -14.95 8.77
C PRO A 4 12.24 -14.94 7.24
N ALA A 5 12.48 -16.12 6.65
CA ALA A 5 12.64 -16.24 5.19
C ALA A 5 11.39 -15.74 4.43
N SER A 6 10.19 -16.05 4.94
CA SER A 6 8.92 -15.60 4.38
C SER A 6 8.76 -14.08 4.41
N GLU A 7 9.15 -13.42 5.50
CA GLU A 7 9.12 -11.95 5.59
C GLU A 7 10.10 -11.31 4.61
N ARG A 8 11.27 -11.91 4.40
CA ARG A 8 12.24 -11.44 3.40
C ARG A 8 11.71 -11.59 1.98
N GLU A 9 11.03 -12.69 1.69
CA GLU A 9 10.41 -12.93 0.39
C GLU A 9 9.28 -11.93 0.09
N ALA A 10 8.39 -11.68 1.05
CA ALA A 10 7.36 -10.66 0.97
C ALA A 10 7.96 -9.27 0.72
N MET A 11 8.98 -8.90 1.51
CA MET A 11 9.69 -7.63 1.35
C MET A 11 10.35 -7.51 -0.04
N ASN A 12 11.01 -8.56 -0.52
CA ASN A 12 11.60 -8.56 -1.85
C ASN A 12 10.56 -8.39 -2.95
N SER A 13 9.40 -9.04 -2.83
CA SER A 13 8.32 -8.88 -3.79
C SER A 13 7.73 -7.47 -3.76
N PHE A 14 7.50 -6.94 -2.57
CA PHE A 14 7.00 -5.59 -2.37
C PHE A 14 7.86 -4.55 -3.08
N PHE A 15 9.19 -4.66 -2.95
CA PHE A 15 10.12 -3.72 -3.60
C PHE A 15 10.45 -4.02 -5.08
N LYS A 16 9.84 -5.03 -5.70
CA LYS A 16 9.90 -5.23 -7.17
C LYS A 16 9.04 -4.23 -7.94
N ALA A 17 8.07 -3.60 -7.28
CA ALA A 17 7.23 -2.59 -7.93
C ALA A 17 8.05 -1.38 -8.38
N GLY A 18 7.74 -0.87 -9.58
CA GLY A 18 8.28 0.41 -10.07
C GLY A 18 7.50 1.63 -9.55
N GLN A 19 6.31 1.40 -8.98
CA GLN A 19 5.42 2.42 -8.46
C GLN A 19 4.89 2.01 -7.09
N TYR A 20 4.85 2.96 -6.15
CA TYR A 20 4.33 2.76 -4.81
C TYR A 20 3.13 3.65 -4.53
N ALA A 21 2.26 3.20 -3.63
CA ALA A 21 1.15 3.98 -3.10
C ALA A 21 1.21 4.04 -1.57
N VAL A 22 0.89 5.20 -1.00
CA VAL A 22 0.76 5.37 0.45
C VAL A 22 -0.69 5.69 0.78
N VAL A 23 -1.43 4.67 1.21
CA VAL A 23 -2.84 4.79 1.62
C VAL A 23 -2.89 5.20 3.09
N GLY A 24 -3.51 6.35 3.36
CA GLY A 24 -3.42 7.00 4.67
C GLY A 24 -2.25 7.97 4.80
N ALA A 25 -1.76 8.51 3.67
CA ALA A 25 -0.85 9.64 3.66
C ALA A 25 -1.47 10.85 4.40
N SER A 26 -0.65 11.79 4.88
CA SER A 26 -1.18 12.97 5.59
C SER A 26 -0.30 14.20 5.37
N THR A 27 -0.89 15.38 5.36
CA THR A 27 -0.19 16.68 5.40
C THR A 27 0.46 16.95 6.78
N ASN A 28 0.00 16.27 7.83
CA ASN A 28 0.59 16.41 9.16
C ASN A 28 1.88 15.58 9.27
N ARG A 29 3.02 16.28 9.36
CA ARG A 29 4.37 15.71 9.45
C ARG A 29 4.64 14.83 10.68
N SER A 30 3.82 14.93 11.73
CA SER A 30 3.96 14.08 12.91
C SER A 30 3.34 12.69 12.71
N LYS A 31 2.36 12.56 11.79
CA LYS A 31 1.67 11.30 11.52
C LYS A 31 2.54 10.33 10.74
N TYR A 32 2.32 9.04 10.98
CA TYR A 32 3.15 7.98 10.40
C TYR A 32 3.05 7.89 8.88
N GLY A 33 1.85 8.04 8.30
CA GLY A 33 1.67 8.03 6.84
C GLY A 33 2.47 9.12 6.12
N ASN A 34 2.65 10.29 6.75
CA ASN A 34 3.53 11.33 6.21
C ASN A 34 5.02 10.92 6.28
N LYS A 35 5.45 10.34 7.40
CA LYS A 35 6.84 9.86 7.56
C LYS A 35 7.18 8.78 6.53
N VAL A 36 6.26 7.85 6.27
CA VAL A 36 6.41 6.82 5.24
C VAL A 36 6.49 7.44 3.84
N LEU A 37 5.61 8.40 3.52
CA LEU A 37 5.68 9.11 2.24
C LEU A 37 7.04 9.77 2.02
N ARG A 38 7.54 10.52 3.01
CA ARG A 38 8.87 11.14 2.92
C ARG A 38 9.98 10.12 2.80
N TRP A 39 9.87 8.98 3.48
CA TRP A 39 10.86 7.91 3.34
C TRP A 39 10.96 7.44 1.88
N TYR A 40 9.84 7.25 1.17
CA TYR A 40 9.88 6.92 -0.26
C TYR A 40 10.56 8.03 -1.09
N GLN A 41 10.23 9.30 -0.82
CA GLN A 41 10.84 10.45 -1.52
C GLN A 41 12.36 10.56 -1.28
N ASP A 42 12.79 10.41 -0.03
CA ASP A 42 14.20 10.45 0.39
C ASP A 42 15.01 9.33 -0.27
N HIS A 43 14.36 8.24 -0.68
CA HIS A 43 14.98 7.10 -1.38
C HIS A 43 14.74 7.12 -2.90
N HIS A 44 14.19 8.21 -3.43
CA HIS A 44 13.91 8.39 -4.86
C HIS A 44 13.03 7.29 -5.46
N LEU A 45 12.10 6.75 -4.67
CA LEU A 45 11.12 5.77 -5.12
C LEU A 45 9.85 6.47 -5.57
N SER A 46 9.33 6.12 -6.75
CA SER A 46 8.10 6.71 -7.30
C SER A 46 6.92 6.39 -6.39
N VAL A 47 6.30 7.40 -5.79
CA VAL A 47 5.25 7.21 -4.79
C VAL A 47 4.09 8.17 -5.01
N THR A 48 2.87 7.64 -4.92
CA THR A 48 1.64 8.44 -5.00
C THR A 48 0.90 8.38 -3.66
N PRO A 49 0.69 9.51 -2.97
CA PRO A 49 -0.16 9.55 -1.79
C PRO A 49 -1.63 9.37 -2.15
N VAL A 50 -2.33 8.52 -1.39
CA VAL A 50 -3.78 8.32 -1.52
C VAL A 50 -4.48 8.92 -0.30
N HIS A 51 -5.32 9.93 -0.52
CA HIS A 51 -6.04 10.66 0.53
C HIS A 51 -7.41 11.16 0.03
N PRO A 52 -8.49 11.03 0.81
CA PRO A 52 -9.85 11.35 0.35
C PRO A 52 -10.09 12.84 0.04
N HIS A 53 -9.30 13.74 0.64
CA HIS A 53 -9.57 15.19 0.61
C HIS A 53 -8.40 16.05 0.15
N GLU A 54 -7.17 15.55 0.25
CA GLU A 54 -5.99 16.38 0.01
C GLU A 54 -5.56 16.11 -1.43
N THR A 55 -5.21 17.16 -2.16
CA THR A 55 -4.79 17.06 -3.57
C THR A 55 -3.28 17.11 -3.73
N ARG A 56 -2.55 17.46 -2.66
CA ARG A 56 -1.08 17.48 -2.63
C ARG A 56 -0.55 17.20 -1.22
N ILE A 57 0.46 16.34 -1.09
CA ILE A 57 1.11 16.01 0.20
C ILE A 57 2.62 15.92 -0.01
N GLU A 58 3.42 16.64 0.79
CA GLU A 58 4.90 16.73 0.66
C GLU A 58 5.37 17.01 -0.78
N GLY A 59 4.60 17.81 -1.53
CA GLY A 59 4.92 18.16 -2.91
C GLY A 59 4.40 17.19 -3.98
N GLU A 60 3.97 15.98 -3.63
CA GLU A 60 3.39 15.02 -4.58
C GLU A 60 1.90 15.27 -4.81
N ALA A 61 1.44 15.08 -6.05
CA ALA A 61 0.00 15.04 -6.34
C ALA A 61 -0.64 13.86 -5.60
N ALA A 62 -1.70 14.14 -4.85
CA ALA A 62 -2.46 13.12 -4.13
C ALA A 62 -3.72 12.74 -4.92
N VAL A 63 -4.02 11.45 -4.93
CA VAL A 63 -5.22 10.90 -5.55
C VAL A 63 -6.22 10.47 -4.48
N LYS A 64 -7.50 10.37 -4.86
CA LYS A 64 -8.56 10.05 -3.91
C LYS A 64 -8.63 8.55 -3.65
N GLU A 65 -8.49 7.76 -4.71
CA GLU A 65 -8.66 6.33 -4.68
C GLU A 65 -7.39 5.61 -5.16
N LEU A 66 -7.19 4.39 -4.69
CA LEU A 66 -6.05 3.57 -5.10
C LEU A 66 -6.11 3.21 -6.60
N ALA A 67 -7.31 3.10 -7.17
CA ALA A 67 -7.52 2.91 -8.60
C ALA A 67 -6.78 3.93 -9.47
N ASP A 68 -6.84 5.20 -9.07
CA ASP A 68 -6.21 6.31 -9.78
C ASP A 68 -4.69 6.11 -9.92
N VAL A 69 -4.03 5.50 -8.94
CA VAL A 69 -2.58 5.21 -9.00
C VAL A 69 -2.26 4.25 -10.14
N MET A 70 -3.10 3.23 -10.34
CA MET A 70 -2.89 2.24 -11.41
C MET A 70 -3.19 2.83 -12.79
N ASP A 71 -4.20 3.70 -12.86
CA ASP A 71 -4.61 4.35 -14.11
C ASP A 71 -3.60 5.42 -14.59
N MET A 72 -2.72 5.90 -13.70
CA MET A 72 -1.59 6.78 -14.04
C MET A 72 -0.42 6.05 -14.72
N ALA A 73 -0.38 4.71 -14.70
CA ALA A 73 0.69 3.96 -15.35
C ALA A 73 0.64 4.15 -16.88
N ALA A 74 1.80 4.12 -17.54
CA ALA A 74 1.87 4.24 -19.00
C ALA A 74 1.03 3.17 -19.73
N ASN A 75 0.94 1.97 -19.14
CA ASN A 75 0.00 0.94 -19.53
C ASN A 75 -0.79 0.49 -18.28
N PRO A 76 -2.02 1.01 -18.07
CA PRO A 76 -2.82 0.71 -16.88
C PRO A 76 -3.10 -0.78 -16.68
N ALA A 77 -3.20 -1.57 -17.75
CA ALA A 77 -3.45 -3.01 -17.66
C ALA A 77 -2.23 -3.80 -17.14
N GLU A 78 -1.03 -3.23 -17.26
CA GLU A 78 0.24 -3.82 -16.84
C GLU A 78 0.86 -3.10 -15.63
N ALA A 79 0.08 -2.23 -14.97
CA ALA A 79 0.53 -1.54 -13.77
C ALA A 79 1.00 -2.56 -12.71
N GLN A 80 2.12 -2.24 -12.05
CA GLN A 80 2.71 -3.06 -11.00
C GLN A 80 2.97 -2.18 -9.78
N VAL A 81 1.96 -2.06 -8.93
CA VAL A 81 1.94 -1.15 -7.78
C VAL A 81 2.10 -1.92 -6.47
N SER A 82 2.96 -1.45 -5.57
CA SER A 82 3.02 -1.93 -4.19
C SER A 82 2.45 -0.90 -3.23
N VAL A 83 1.63 -1.35 -2.28
CA VAL A 83 0.78 -0.47 -1.49
C VAL A 83 1.13 -0.52 -0.01
N SER A 84 1.61 0.59 0.54
CA SER A 84 1.72 0.77 1.98
C SER A 84 0.36 1.23 2.55
N ILE A 85 -0.20 0.49 3.51
CA ILE A 85 -1.45 0.85 4.20
C ILE A 85 -1.14 1.31 5.64
N ILE A 86 -1.58 2.53 5.97
CA ILE A 86 -1.38 3.18 7.28
C ILE A 86 -2.71 3.65 7.90
N THR A 87 -3.85 3.25 7.32
CA THR A 87 -5.18 3.65 7.80
C THR A 87 -5.60 2.87 9.05
N PRO A 88 -6.62 3.33 9.80
CA PRO A 88 -7.22 2.52 10.85
C PRO A 88 -7.74 1.17 10.30
N PRO A 89 -7.78 0.10 11.11
CA PRO A 89 -8.09 -1.26 10.64
C PRO A 89 -9.39 -1.41 9.85
N ALA A 90 -10.46 -0.70 10.24
CA ALA A 90 -11.73 -0.73 9.52
C ALA A 90 -11.58 -0.26 8.05
N ILE A 91 -10.82 0.82 7.83
CA ILE A 91 -10.55 1.36 6.50
C ILE A 91 -9.56 0.47 5.76
N SER A 92 -8.55 -0.08 6.45
CA SER A 92 -7.62 -1.04 5.85
C SER A 92 -8.35 -2.27 5.30
N LEU A 93 -9.35 -2.78 6.03
CA LEU A 93 -10.17 -3.90 5.58
C LEU A 93 -10.99 -3.57 4.33
N GLU A 94 -11.54 -2.36 4.23
CA GLU A 94 -12.26 -1.90 3.03
C GLU A 94 -11.33 -1.83 1.81
N VAL A 95 -10.14 -1.24 1.97
CA VAL A 95 -9.12 -1.20 0.91
C VAL A 95 -8.75 -2.61 0.46
N LEU A 96 -8.46 -3.51 1.39
CA LEU A 96 -8.13 -4.89 1.05
C LEU A 96 -9.28 -5.59 0.32
N ARG A 97 -10.53 -5.46 0.78
CA ARG A 97 -11.68 -6.07 0.12
C ARG A 97 -11.85 -5.61 -1.33
N SER A 98 -11.59 -4.33 -1.59
CA SER A 98 -11.73 -3.75 -2.92
C SER A 98 -10.61 -4.18 -3.87
N TYR A 99 -9.39 -4.38 -3.36
CA TYR A 99 -8.19 -4.43 -4.20
C TYR A 99 -7.35 -5.70 -4.07
N VAL A 100 -7.59 -6.59 -3.11
CA VAL A 100 -6.75 -7.79 -2.91
C VAL A 100 -6.76 -8.77 -4.09
N SER A 101 -7.78 -8.70 -4.94
CA SER A 101 -7.91 -9.52 -6.15
C SER A 101 -7.41 -8.82 -7.41
N ASP A 102 -7.03 -7.53 -7.33
CA ASP A 102 -6.51 -6.78 -8.47
C ASP A 102 -5.07 -7.25 -8.75
N LEU A 103 -4.82 -7.76 -9.96
CA LEU A 103 -3.52 -8.29 -10.36
C LEU A 103 -2.49 -7.18 -10.67
N ARG A 104 -2.94 -5.93 -10.77
CA ARG A 104 -2.05 -4.77 -10.95
C ARG A 104 -1.34 -4.37 -9.65
N ILE A 105 -1.78 -4.90 -8.51
CA ILE A 105 -1.13 -4.69 -7.22
C ILE A 105 -0.22 -5.87 -6.93
N LEU A 106 1.08 -5.64 -6.76
CA LEU A 106 2.03 -6.71 -6.49
C LEU A 106 1.93 -7.21 -5.04
N ALA A 107 1.84 -6.28 -4.09
CA ALA A 107 1.84 -6.59 -2.67
C ALA A 107 1.19 -5.48 -1.84
N PHE A 108 0.64 -5.86 -0.69
CA PHE A 108 0.16 -4.95 0.34
C PHE A 108 1.05 -5.04 1.58
N TRP A 109 1.56 -3.90 2.03
CA TRP A 109 2.29 -3.80 3.29
C TRP A 109 1.46 -3.06 4.33
N LEU A 110 0.89 -3.79 5.28
CA LEU A 110 0.15 -3.21 6.40
C LEU A 110 1.16 -2.76 7.46
N GLN A 111 1.24 -1.45 7.66
CA GLN A 111 2.09 -0.89 8.70
C GLN A 111 1.55 -1.23 10.10
N PRO A 112 2.38 -1.21 11.14
CA PRO A 112 1.93 -1.46 12.51
C PRO A 112 0.72 -0.61 12.90
N GLY A 113 -0.34 -1.25 13.38
CA GLY A 113 -1.61 -0.60 13.74
C GLY A 113 -2.66 -0.52 12.63
N ALA A 114 -2.32 -0.89 11.38
CA ALA A 114 -3.27 -0.95 10.27
C ALA A 114 -4.09 -2.26 10.23
N ALA A 115 -3.76 -3.23 11.08
CA ALA A 115 -4.47 -4.50 11.18
C ALA A 115 -4.89 -4.79 12.62
N ASP A 116 -6.06 -5.42 12.75
CA ASP A 116 -6.58 -5.98 13.98
C ASP A 116 -7.07 -7.43 13.76
N GLY A 117 -7.71 -8.02 14.76
CA GLY A 117 -8.27 -9.37 14.68
C GLY A 117 -9.16 -9.60 13.45
N PRO A 118 -10.19 -8.75 13.22
CA PRO A 118 -11.03 -8.80 12.03
C PRO A 118 -10.26 -8.76 10.70
N VAL A 119 -9.27 -7.88 10.54
CA VAL A 119 -8.44 -7.83 9.32
C VAL A 119 -7.72 -9.16 9.10
N VAL A 120 -7.06 -9.68 10.13
CA VAL A 120 -6.30 -10.94 10.04
C VAL A 120 -7.23 -12.12 9.77
N GLN A 121 -8.39 -12.17 10.42
CA GLN A 121 -9.40 -13.22 10.21
C GLN A 121 -9.90 -13.22 8.77
N TRP A 122 -10.20 -12.05 8.21
CA TRP A 122 -10.65 -11.94 6.83
C TRP A 122 -9.57 -12.31 5.82
N LEU A 123 -8.31 -11.93 6.04
CA LEU A 123 -7.19 -12.34 5.18
C LEU A 123 -7.03 -13.87 5.17
N ARG A 124 -7.11 -14.50 6.34
CA ARG A 124 -7.03 -15.97 6.49
C ARG A 124 -8.23 -16.72 5.89
N SER A 125 -9.36 -16.05 5.68
CA SER A 125 -10.53 -16.66 5.03
C SER A 125 -10.50 -16.57 3.51
N GLN A 126 -9.54 -15.86 2.91
CA GLN A 126 -9.43 -15.74 1.46
C GLN A 126 -8.92 -17.05 0.82
N PRO A 127 -9.15 -17.27 -0.49
CA PRO A 127 -8.52 -18.39 -1.19
C PRO A 127 -6.99 -18.38 -1.06
N LYS A 128 -6.36 -19.56 -1.12
CA LYS A 128 -4.90 -19.67 -1.07
C LYS A 128 -4.20 -18.82 -2.13
N SER A 129 -4.79 -18.69 -3.32
CA SER A 129 -4.28 -17.82 -4.39
C SER A 129 -4.18 -16.34 -4.01
N VAL A 130 -4.88 -15.90 -2.96
CA VAL A 130 -4.76 -14.54 -2.39
C VAL A 130 -3.78 -14.54 -1.22
N GLN A 131 -3.84 -15.56 -0.35
CA GLN A 131 -2.94 -15.65 0.83
C GLN A 131 -1.48 -15.90 0.46
N ASP A 132 -1.24 -16.59 -0.65
CA ASP A 132 0.09 -16.90 -1.17
C ASP A 132 0.65 -15.73 -2.00
N ARG A 133 -0.15 -14.66 -2.21
CA ARG A 133 0.38 -13.42 -2.79
C ARG A 133 1.25 -12.73 -1.73
N PRO A 134 2.44 -12.27 -2.13
CA PRO A 134 3.38 -11.63 -1.21
C PRO A 134 2.91 -10.25 -0.73
#